data_AF-A0A062IDJ6-F1
#
_entry.id   AF-A0A062IDJ6-F1
#
_cell.length_a   1.000
_cell.length_b   1.000
_cell.length_c   1.000
_cell.angle_alpha   90.00
_cell.angle_beta   90.00
_cell.angle_gamma   90.00
#
_symmetry.space_group_name_H-M   'P 1'
#
loop_
_entity.id
_entity.type
_entity.pdbx_description
1 polymer ?
#
loop_
_entity_poly.entity_id
_entity_poly.type
_entity_poly.pdbx_seq_one_letter_code
_entity_poly.pdbx_strand_id
1 'polypeptide(L)' 'MPTLEISSKKLQVVQTAIQLFTTHGFHNAGVDLIIKEAKIPKATFYNYFHSKERLIEMCIAFQKSLLKEEVLMSRYF' A
#
# COMPACT_ATOMS: atom_id res chain seq x y z
N MET A 1 11.23 15.29 13.73
CA MET A 1 11.49 14.42 12.57
C MET A 1 10.24 13.62 12.18
N PRO A 2 9.14 14.25 11.72
CA PRO A 2 7.88 13.56 11.41
C PRO A 2 7.84 12.90 10.02
N THR A 3 8.71 13.28 9.10
CA THR A 3 8.68 12.84 7.69
C THR A 3 9.02 11.36 7.49
N LEU A 4 10.01 10.84 8.23
CA LEU A 4 10.42 9.44 8.14
C LEU A 4 9.35 8.50 8.70
N GLU A 5 8.77 8.82 9.87
CA GLU A 5 7.67 8.05 10.48
C GLU A 5 6.42 7.99 9.58
N ILE A 6 6.09 9.12 8.93
CA ILE A 6 4.98 9.19 7.97
C ILE A 6 5.24 8.26 6.78
N SER A 7 6.46 8.24 6.24
CA SER A 7 6.80 7.35 5.12
C SER A 7 6.69 5.87 5.48
N SER A 8 7.11 5.49 6.71
CA SER A 8 7.01 4.12 7.22
C SER A 8 5.55 3.66 7.36
N LYS A 9 4.70 4.48 8.01
CA LYS A 9 3.27 4.17 8.14
C LYS A 9 2.55 4.16 6.80
N LYS A 10 2.91 5.06 5.89
CA LYS A 10 2.34 5.08 4.53
C LYS A 10 2.70 3.81 3.76
N LEU A 11 3.94 3.33 3.88
CA LEU A 11 4.36 2.06 3.29
C LEU A 11 3.61 0.86 3.91
N GLN A 12 3.44 0.84 5.24
CA GLN A 12 2.66 -0.19 5.93
C GLN A 12 1.24 -0.30 5.36
N VAL A 13 0.56 0.83 5.16
CA VAL A 13 -0.81 0.82 4.60
C VAL A 13 -0.82 0.28 3.16
N VAL A 14 0.18 0.62 2.34
CA VAL A 14 0.31 0.09 0.97
C VAL A 14 0.47 -1.43 0.99
N GLN A 15 1.32 -1.97 1.87
CA GLN A 15 1.52 -3.42 2.02
C GLN A 15 0.26 -4.13 2.51
N THR A 16 -0.39 -3.60 3.54
CA THR A 16 -1.68 -4.14 4.04
C THR A 16 -2.75 -4.12 2.95
N ALA A 17 -2.85 -3.04 2.18
CA ALA A 17 -3.81 -2.95 1.09
C ALA A 17 -3.54 -3.98 -0.02
N ILE A 18 -2.27 -4.19 -0.40
CA ILE A 18 -1.89 -5.26 -1.36
C ILE A 18 -2.36 -6.62 -0.85
N GLN A 19 -2.08 -6.95 0.41
CA GLN A 19 -2.51 -8.22 1.00
C GLN A 19 -4.03 -8.39 0.95
N LEU A 20 -4.77 -7.35 1.35
CA LEU A 20 -6.23 -7.39 1.38
C LEU A 20 -6.85 -7.48 -0.03
N PHE A 21 -6.31 -6.77 -1.01
CA PHE A 21 -6.76 -6.85 -2.39
C PHE A 21 -6.52 -8.23 -2.99
N THR A 22 -5.36 -8.83 -2.73
CA THR A 22 -5.03 -10.18 -3.20
C THR A 22 -5.90 -11.26 -2.53
N THR A 23 -6.23 -11.09 -1.24
CA THR A 23 -6.96 -12.10 -0.47
C THR A 23 -8.47 -12.01 -0.67
N HIS A 24 -9.04 -10.81 -0.68
CA HIS A 24 -10.49 -10.60 -0.68
C HIS A 24 -11.03 -10.10 -2.02
N GLY A 25 -10.15 -9.69 -2.93
CA GLY A 25 -10.54 -8.99 -4.15
C GLY A 25 -10.85 -7.51 -3.89
N PHE A 26 -10.85 -6.74 -4.98
CA PHE A 26 -10.94 -5.29 -4.95
C PHE A 26 -12.21 -4.75 -4.27
N HIS A 27 -13.37 -5.31 -4.61
CA HIS A 27 -14.65 -4.79 -4.13
C HIS A 27 -14.87 -5.09 -2.64
N ASN A 28 -14.36 -6.22 -2.15
CA ASN A 28 -14.56 -6.65 -0.77
C ASN A 28 -13.56 -5.99 0.20
N ALA A 29 -12.40 -5.54 -0.28
CA ALA A 29 -11.44 -4.78 0.50
C ALA A 29 -11.82 -3.29 0.55
N GLY A 30 -12.77 -2.93 1.41
CA GLY A 30 -13.19 -1.54 1.64
C GLY A 30 -12.14 -0.69 2.38
N VAL A 31 -12.27 0.64 2.29
CA VAL A 31 -11.38 1.59 2.98
C VAL A 31 -11.38 1.37 4.49
N ASP A 32 -12.54 1.12 5.10
CA ASP A 32 -12.63 0.91 6.55
C ASP A 32 -11.93 -0.39 7.00
N LEU A 33 -11.93 -1.45 6.17
CA LEU A 33 -11.16 -2.67 6.44
C LEU A 33 -9.66 -2.37 6.37
N ILE A 34 -9.20 -1.65 5.35
CA ILE A 34 -7.78 -1.27 5.21
C ILE A 34 -7.32 -0.43 6.41
N ILE A 35 -8.13 0.55 6.82
CA ILE A 35 -7.86 1.41 7.99
C ILE A 35 -7.74 0.56 9.27
N LYS A 36 -8.67 -0.38 9.47
CA LYS A 36 -8.69 -1.27 10.62
C LYS A 36 -7.44 -2.16 10.66
N GLU A 37 -7.11 -2.83 9.57
CA GLU A 37 -5.99 -3.77 9.50
C GLU A 37 -4.63 -3.04 9.54
N ALA A 38 -4.53 -1.86 8.93
CA ALA A 38 -3.33 -1.03 8.99
C ALA A 38 -3.18 -0.28 10.32
N LYS A 39 -4.18 -0.31 11.19
CA LYS A 39 -4.21 0.32 12.52
C LYS A 39 -3.92 1.83 12.46
N ILE A 40 -4.54 2.52 11.52
CA ILE A 40 -4.41 3.98 11.37
C ILE A 40 -5.76 4.70 11.57
N PRO A 41 -5.76 5.99 11.95
CA PRO A 41 -6.98 6.79 11.92
C PRO A 41 -7.48 7.04 10.48
N LYS A 42 -8.80 7.16 10.32
CA LYS A 42 -9.44 7.49 9.02
C LYS A 42 -8.91 8.78 8.41
N ALA A 43 -8.73 9.83 9.22
CA ALA A 43 -8.15 11.08 8.76
C ALA A 43 -6.72 10.90 8.20
N THR A 44 -5.91 10.04 8.83
CA THR A 44 -4.55 9.72 8.36
C THR A 44 -4.57 9.02 7.01
N PHE A 45 -5.52 8.12 6.76
CA PHE A 45 -5.69 7.48 5.46
C PHE A 45 -5.91 8.50 4.36
N TYR A 46 -6.89 9.39 4.54
CA TYR A 46 -7.23 10.41 3.54
C TYR A 46 -6.12 11.46 3.37
N ASN A 47 -5.36 11.76 4.43
CA ASN A 47 -4.17 12.60 4.33
C ASN A 47 -3.04 11.94 3.51
N TYR A 48 -2.90 10.61 3.57
CA TYR A 48 -1.84 9.90 2.87
C TYR A 48 -2.17 9.60 1.42
N PHE A 49 -3.42 9.23 1.14
CA PHE A 49 -3.82 8.62 -0.13
C PHE A 49 -4.90 9.38 -0.86
N HIS A 50 -5.65 10.28 -0.21
CA HIS A 50 -6.79 11.02 -0.77
C HIS A 50 -8.00 10.17 -1.21
N SER A 51 -7.80 9.00 -1.83
CA SER A 51 -8.88 8.09 -2.22
C SER A 51 -8.43 6.63 -2.22
N LYS A 52 -9.40 5.70 -2.35
CA LYS A 52 -9.11 4.28 -2.50
C LYS A 52 -8.37 4.02 -3.82
N GLU A 53 -8.83 4.63 -4.91
CA GLU A 53 -8.25 4.51 -6.25
C GLU A 53 -6.78 4.92 -6.26
N ARG A 54 -6.45 6.03 -5.59
CA ARG A 54 -5.07 6.50 -5.49
C ARG A 54 -4.18 5.57 -4.67
N LEU A 55 -4.71 4.96 -3.61
CA LEU A 55 -3.99 3.89 -2.90
C LEU A 55 -3.70 2.71 -3.83
N ILE A 56 -4.66 2.31 -4.66
CA ILE A 56 -4.47 1.18 -5.60
C ILE A 56 -3.41 1.49 -6.65
N GLU A 57 -3.41 2.70 -7.21
CA GLU A 57 -2.34 3.15 -8.12
C GLU A 57 -0.96 3.00 -7.46
N MET A 58 -0.85 3.39 -6.19
CA MET A 58 0.38 3.22 -5.42
C MET A 58 0.74 1.74 -5.19
N CYS A 59 -0.24 0.89 -4.87
CA CYS A 59 -0.04 -0.55 -4.71
C CYS A 59 0.48 -1.19 -6.01
N ILE A 60 -0.08 -0.81 -7.16
CA ILE A 60 0.36 -1.30 -8.48
C ILE A 60 1.77 -0.83 -8.79
N ALA A 61 2.06 0.46 -8.58
CA ALA A 61 3.39 1.02 -8.81
C ALA A 61 4.45 0.34 -7.93
N PHE A 62 4.13 0.09 -6.66
CA PHE A 62 5.02 -0.59 -5.71
C PHE A 62 5.28 -2.05 -6.10
N GLN A 63 4.24 -2.83 -6.42
CA GLN A 63 4.44 -4.20 -6.88
C GLN A 63 5.25 -4.27 -8.18
N LYS A 64 5.01 -3.33 -9.10
CA LYS A 64 5.77 -3.21 -10.34
C LYS A 64 7.24 -2.89 -10.10
N SER A 65 7.58 -2.07 -9.10
CA SER A 65 8.99 -1.79 -8.77
C SER A 65 9.68 -3.02 -8.19
N LEU A 66 9.01 -3.73 -7.27
CA LEU A 66 9.56 -4.97 -6.70
C LEU A 66 9.84 -6.03 -7.78
N LEU A 67 8.89 -6.26 -8.69
CA LEU A 67 9.07 -7.21 -9.78
C LEU A 67 10.22 -6.81 -10.71
N LYS A 68 10.37 -5.50 -10.98
CA LYS A 68 11.50 -5.01 -11.78
C LYS A 68 12.83 -5.26 -11.10
N GLU A 69 12.91 -5.00 -9.79
CA GLU A 69 14.11 -5.26 -9.00
C GLU A 69 14.46 -6.74 -9.01
N GLU A 70 13.49 -7.62 -8.78
CA GLU A 70 13.69 -9.07 -8.85
C GLU A 70 14.23 -9.51 -10.21
N VAL A 71 13.62 -9.05 -11.31
CA VAL A 71 14.08 -9.34 -12.68
C VAL A 71 15.49 -8.81 -12.94
N LEU A 72 15.83 -7.64 -12.41
CA LEU A 72 17.19 -7.10 -12.53
C LEU A 72 18.18 -7.98 -11.77
N MET A 73 17.88 -8.33 -10.51
CA MET A 73 18.74 -9.18 -9.69
C MET A 73 18.94 -10.55 -10.32
N SER A 74 17.89 -11.18 -10.87
CA SER A 74 17.99 -12.45 -11.58
C SER A 74 18.81 -12.39 -12.88
N ARG A 75 19.07 -11.20 -13.46
CA ARG A 75 19.98 -11.02 -14.60
C ARG A 75 21.45 -10.88 -14.18
N TYR A 76 21.72 -10.61 -12.91
CA TYR A 76 23.06 -10.51 -12.34
C TYR A 76 23.55 -11.82 -11.72
N PHE A 77 22.69 -12.86 -11.68
CA PHE A 77 23.04 -14.26 -11.37
C PHE A 77 23.05 -15.08 -12.66
#